data_AF-A0A239BIE0-F1
#
_entry.id   AF-A0A239BIE0-F1
#
_cell.length_a   1.000
_cell.length_b   1.000
_cell.length_c   1.000
_cell.angle_alpha   90.00
_cell.angle_beta   90.00
_cell.angle_gamma   90.00
#
_symmetry.space_group_name_H-M   'P 1'
#
loop_
_entity.id
_entity.type
_entity.pdbx_description
1 polymer ?
#
loop_
_entity_poly.entity_id
_entity_poly.type
_entity_poly.pdbx_seq_one_letter_code
_entity_poly.pdbx_strand_id
1 'polypeptide(L)'
;MVRDPRTVPLWHNLSTLTGYPGNVIGVALNEDLVNLNVTVLSSTGTVARTSCLAQPTPGTLLNPAAWPTNCSAFVNITPPN
;
A
#
# COMPACT_ATOMS: atom_id res chain seq x y z
N MET A 1 -7.37 -5.13 0.35
CA MET A 1 -7.18 -4.71 1.76
C MET A 1 -5.81 -5.20 2.23
N VAL A 2 -5.18 -4.49 3.17
CA VAL A 2 -3.91 -4.89 3.80
C VAL A 2 -4.17 -5.08 5.30
N ARG A 3 -3.56 -6.11 5.91
CA ARG A 3 -3.68 -6.38 7.35
C ARG A 3 -2.43 -5.91 8.08
N ASP A 4 -2.59 -5.03 9.07
CA ASP A 4 -1.53 -4.66 10.01
C ASP A 4 -1.92 -5.09 11.43
N PRO A 5 -1.28 -6.13 12.00
CA PRO A 5 -1.62 -6.66 13.32
C PRO A 5 -1.31 -5.72 14.48
N ARG A 6 -0.60 -4.61 14.24
CA ARG A 6 -0.17 -3.64 15.26
C ARG A 6 -1.15 -2.46 15.41
N THR A 7 -2.19 -2.40 14.59
CA THR A 7 -3.13 -1.27 14.51
C THR A 7 -4.58 -1.71 14.77
N VAL A 8 -5.43 -0.75 15.16
CA VAL A 8 -6.88 -0.95 15.28
C VAL A 8 -7.56 0.14 14.46
N PRO A 9 -8.33 -0.19 13.39
CA PRO A 9 -8.68 -1.53 12.93
C PRO A 9 -7.49 -2.30 12.32
N LEU A 10 -7.59 -3.64 12.27
CA LEU A 10 -6.53 -4.51 11.74
C LEU A 10 -6.44 -4.51 10.21
N TRP A 11 -7.57 -4.27 9.53
CA TRP A 11 -7.68 -4.33 8.08
C TRP A 11 -7.87 -2.93 7.52
N HIS A 12 -7.00 -2.56 6.59
CA HIS A 12 -6.96 -1.25 5.97
C HIS A 12 -7.33 -1.33 4.50
N ASN A 13 -8.24 -0.46 4.08
CA ASN A 13 -8.60 -0.34 2.69
C ASN A 13 -7.68 0.66 1.99
N LEU A 14 -6.96 0.19 0.96
CA LEU A 14 -6.09 1.02 0.13
C LEU A 14 -6.79 1.54 -1.13
N SER A 15 -8.05 1.11 -1.40
CA SER A 15 -8.77 1.50 -2.61
C SER A 15 -9.17 2.99 -2.63
N THR A 16 -9.08 3.66 -1.48
CA THR A 16 -9.37 5.10 -1.35
C THR A 16 -8.15 5.97 -1.70
N LEU A 17 -6.98 5.37 -1.92
CA LEU A 17 -5.78 6.10 -2.31
C LEU A 17 -5.87 6.55 -3.75
N THR A 18 -5.41 7.77 -4.00
CA THR A 18 -5.32 8.34 -5.36
C THR A 18 -4.52 7.41 -6.27
N GLY A 19 -5.04 7.18 -7.48
CA GLY A 19 -4.39 6.33 -8.48
C GLY A 19 -4.63 4.83 -8.29
N TYR A 20 -5.42 4.41 -7.30
CA TYR A 20 -5.77 3.00 -7.16
C TYR A 20 -6.43 2.49 -8.46
N PRO A 21 -5.88 1.46 -9.11
CA PRO A 21 -6.41 0.99 -10.37
C PRO A 21 -7.74 0.29 -10.17
N GLY A 22 -8.66 0.46 -11.12
CA GLY A 22 -9.90 -0.32 -11.17
C GLY A 22 -9.63 -1.79 -11.53
N ASN A 23 -10.60 -2.65 -11.24
CA ASN A 23 -10.58 -4.07 -11.65
C ASN A 23 -9.31 -4.83 -11.21
N VAL A 24 -8.87 -4.64 -9.97
CA VAL A 24 -7.70 -5.34 -9.42
C VAL A 24 -7.96 -6.84 -9.35
N ILE A 25 -7.08 -7.62 -9.98
CA ILE A 25 -7.12 -9.09 -10.01
C ILE A 25 -5.93 -9.73 -9.28
N GLY A 26 -4.89 -8.96 -8.98
CA GLY A 26 -3.69 -9.45 -8.31
C GLY A 26 -3.09 -8.40 -7.39
N VAL A 27 -2.51 -8.86 -6.27
CA VAL A 27 -1.83 -8.02 -5.30
C VAL A 27 -0.54 -8.73 -4.88
N ALA A 28 0.56 -7.99 -4.88
CA ALA A 28 1.85 -8.42 -4.37
C ALA A 28 2.33 -7.45 -3.28
N LEU A 29 2.88 -8.00 -2.21
CA LEU A 29 3.42 -7.26 -1.08
C LEU A 29 4.92 -7.49 -1.00
N ASN A 30 5.68 -6.42 -0.79
CA ASN A 30 7.10 -6.49 -0.53
C ASN A 30 7.40 -5.53 0.63
N GLU A 31 8.06 -6.02 1.66
CA GLU A 31 8.46 -5.21 2.80
C GLU A 31 9.96 -4.91 2.71
N ASP A 32 10.32 -3.65 2.82
CA ASP A 32 11.69 -3.21 3.10
C ASP A 32 11.82 -2.84 4.59
N LEU A 33 13.00 -2.41 5.03
CA LEU A 33 13.25 -2.15 6.46
C LEU A 33 12.25 -1.18 7.11
N VAL A 34 11.59 -0.29 6.34
CA VAL A 34 10.73 0.77 6.88
C VAL A 34 9.35 0.82 6.22
N ASN A 35 9.24 0.38 4.98
CA ASN A 35 8.06 0.53 4.12
C ASN A 35 7.52 -0.81 3.64
N LEU A 36 6.20 -0.86 3.50
CA LEU A 36 5.48 -1.88 2.75
C LEU A 36 5.17 -1.35 1.36
N ASN A 37 5.78 -1.96 0.36
CA ASN A 37 5.50 -1.71 -1.05
C ASN A 37 4.37 -2.63 -1.51
N VAL A 38 3.27 -2.02 -1.97
CA VAL A 38 2.09 -2.75 -2.46
C VAL A 38 2.01 -2.55 -3.96
N THR A 39 2.08 -3.65 -4.71
CA THR A 39 1.91 -3.65 -6.17
C THR A 39 0.59 -4.33 -6.49
N VAL A 40 -0.20 -3.72 -7.37
CA VAL A 40 -1.51 -4.21 -7.80
C VAL A 40 -1.53 -4.39 -9.31
N LEU A 41 -2.16 -5.46 -9.75
CA LEU A 41 -2.38 -5.79 -11.15
C LEU A 41 -3.88 -5.66 -11.46
N SER A 42 -4.20 -4.83 -12.45
CA SER A 42 -5.55 -4.72 -13.00
C SER A 42 -5.80 -5.77 -14.10
N SER A 43 -7.06 -6.15 -14.30
CA SER A 43 -7.48 -6.99 -15.42
C SER A 43 -7.17 -6.39 -16.79
N THR A 44 -6.92 -5.08 -16.87
CA THR A 44 -6.49 -4.39 -18.10
C THR A 44 -4.98 -4.44 -18.32
N GLY A 45 -4.23 -5.15 -17.48
CA GLY A 45 -2.76 -5.24 -17.55
C GLY A 45 -2.02 -4.09 -16.89
N THR A 46 -2.73 -3.13 -16.28
CA THR A 46 -2.08 -2.03 -15.55
C THR A 46 -1.45 -2.52 -14.26
N VAL A 47 -0.16 -2.26 -14.10
CA VAL A 47 0.58 -2.49 -12.86
C VAL A 47 0.76 -1.14 -12.16
N ALA A 48 0.22 -1.00 -10.96
CA ALA A 48 0.43 0.19 -10.14
C ALA A 48 1.09 -0.17 -8.81
N ARG A 49 1.91 0.73 -8.27
CA ARG A 49 2.61 0.55 -7.00
C ARG A 49 2.39 1.74 -6.07
N THR A 50 2.20 1.45 -4.79
CA THR A 50 2.26 2.41 -3.69
C THR A 50 3.31 1.96 -2.67
N SER A 51 3.79 2.88 -1.85
CA SER A 51 4.67 2.61 -0.71
C SER A 51 4.04 3.19 0.55
N CYS A 52 3.97 2.38 1.61
CA CYS A 52 3.35 2.74 2.87
C CYS A 52 4.36 2.59 4.01
N LEU A 53 4.44 3.60 4.88
CA LEU A 53 5.29 3.52 6.07
C LEU A 53 4.75 2.44 7.02
N ALA A 54 5.49 1.33 7.15
CA ALA A 54 5.09 0.17 7.93
C ALA A 54 5.76 0.13 9.31
N GLN A 55 6.97 0.68 9.47
CA GLN A 55 7.59 0.80 10.79
C GLN A 55 7.30 2.16 11.43
N PRO A 56 7.08 2.19 12.76
CA PRO A 56 7.00 3.45 13.49
C PRO A 56 8.36 4.16 13.46
N THR A 57 8.35 5.48 13.39
CA THR A 57 9.56 6.30 13.54
C THR A 57 10.22 5.98 14.88
N PRO A 58 11.55 5.76 14.94
CA PRO A 58 12.24 5.57 16.21
C PRO A 58 11.91 6.72 17.19
N GLY A 59 11.39 6.37 18.37
CA GLY A 59 10.94 7.34 19.39
C GLY A 59 9.44 7.64 19.42
N THR A 60 8.64 7.15 18.46
CA THR A 60 7.17 7.23 18.53
C THR A 60 6.58 5.88 18.95
N LEU A 61 6.24 5.76 20.23
CA LEU A 61 5.97 4.46 20.85
C LEU A 61 4.70 3.73 20.35
N LEU A 62 3.76 4.38 19.66
CA LEU A 62 2.40 3.79 19.55
C LEU A 62 1.56 4.16 18.32
N ASN A 63 2.11 4.66 17.21
CA ASN A 63 1.27 4.84 16.03
C ASN A 63 2.04 4.67 14.71
N PRO A 64 2.00 3.49 14.06
CA PRO A 64 2.24 3.43 12.62
C PRO A 64 1.24 4.39 11.99
N ALA A 65 1.72 5.34 11.20
CA ALA A 65 0.92 6.44 10.67
C ALA A 65 -0.44 5.95 10.13
N ALA A 66 -1.52 6.70 10.45
CA ALA A 66 -2.90 6.27 10.33
C ALA A 66 -3.26 5.82 8.91
N TRP A 67 -3.14 4.52 8.66
CA TRP A 67 -3.53 3.88 7.41
C TRP A 67 -4.92 4.37 6.95
N PRO A 68 -5.14 4.60 5.65
CA PRO A 68 -4.18 4.48 4.54
C PRO A 68 -3.34 5.75 4.30
N THR A 69 -3.49 6.79 5.12
CA THR A 69 -2.84 8.11 4.93
C THR A 69 -1.30 8.08 5.01
N ASN A 70 -0.74 6.98 5.49
CA ASN A 70 0.70 6.70 5.53
C ASN A 70 1.26 6.16 4.20
N CYS A 71 0.39 5.92 3.21
CA CYS A 71 0.75 5.45 1.89
C CYS A 71 0.85 6.61 0.90
N SER A 72 1.77 6.50 -0.05
CA SER A 72 1.80 7.36 -1.23
C SER A 72 0.67 7.03 -2.21
N ALA A 73 0.42 7.93 -3.17
CA ALA A 73 -0.47 7.62 -4.28
C ALA A 73 0.04 6.42 -5.09
N PHE A 74 -0.88 5.66 -5.69
CA PHE A 74 -0.51 4.60 -6.61
C PHE A 74 0.05 5.21 -7.90
N VAL A 75 1.25 4.77 -8.27
CA VAL A 75 1.94 5.16 -9.49
C VAL A 75 1.86 4.00 -10.49
N ASN A 76 1.42 4.30 -11.71
CA ASN A 76 1.44 3.32 -12.80
C ASN A 76 2.88 3.05 -13.23
N ILE A 77 3.31 1.79 -13.10
CA ILE A 77 4.64 1.29 -13.46
C ILE A 77 4.56 0.21 -14.55
N THR A 78 3.43 0.14 -15.26
CA THR A 78 3.28 -0.77 -16.41
C THR A 78 4.40 -0.47 -17.40
N PRO A 79 5.18 -1.47 -17.84
CA PRO A 79 6.15 -1.27 -18.90
C PRO A 79 5.45 -0.67 -20.13
N PRO A 80 6.09 0.24 -20.88
CA PRO A 80 5.62 0.54 -22.23
C PRO A 80 5.70 -0.77 -23.04
N ASN A 81 4.56 -1.18 -23.62
CA ASN A 81 4.53 -2.25 -24.61
C ASN A 81 5.36 -1.88 -25.85
#